data_AF-A0A7X3NVC0-F1
#
_entry.id   AF-A0A7X3NVC0-F1
#
_cell.length_a   1.000
_cell.length_b   1.000
_cell.length_c   1.000
_cell.angle_alpha   90.00
_cell.angle_beta   90.00
_cell.angle_gamma   90.00
#
_symmetry.space_group_name_H-M   'P 1'
#
loop_
_entity.id
_entity.type
_entity.pdbx_description
1 polymer ?
#
loop_
_entity_poly.entity_id
_entity_poly.type
_entity_poly.pdbx_seq_one_letter_code
_entity_poly.pdbx_strand_id
1 'polypeptide(L)'
;MALQFSRGCPFNCEFCDITKLFGRVPRTKSNEQMLSEFEMLYKLGWDGAMFVVDDNFIGNKRDAMRLLPAVKEWQEKRQFPFSLFTEASVNLVEIPEMLDAMTEAGFNMVFLGIESPNDEALLGTSKGQNTSKEEEAGSYLMRAIRKIQSRGIEVTGGFIIGLDGDTEFDSHINFIQEAGIPMAMAGLLTALKETDLWHRLKQEDRLLVESSGNNTDMSLNFVPEMPRAELISEYRRVISTLYDPTLKNYFARCLTLLEHMPKTHNNVRSIRIEEIIAFARSIQRQIFSRQGVEYARYLAKVIKNYRQMFPEAVRLAVMGYHLEKTTRYTLAVEDFRNFLDQEMDTFKEKVPQFVDAQGGRTSEIQNYSRQLFARIKTKYNAIHKDFQYAAHGALTGFQQSMFKEYLEAEFAAFKDAVGTFAKAQTERLGELQVYVHSLFARVHAQQAQLHKVFKHHTDDFKQNAQETFDAFHESVTRHLEQLFGSVPVQIEGLS
;
A
#
# COMPACT_ATOMS: atom_id res chain seq x y z
N MET A 1 -3.85 11.38 19.25
CA MET A 1 -5.31 11.32 19.47
C MET A 1 -6.00 11.92 18.24
N ALA A 2 -7.25 11.55 17.96
CA ALA A 2 -7.98 11.98 16.77
C ALA A 2 -9.29 12.66 17.16
N LEU A 3 -9.61 13.78 16.48
CA LEU A 3 -10.89 14.48 16.59
C LEU A 3 -11.33 14.93 15.20
N GLN A 4 -12.64 15.00 14.96
CA GLN A 4 -13.19 15.42 13.68
C GLN A 4 -14.01 16.70 13.89
N PHE A 5 -13.66 17.75 13.16
CA PHE A 5 -14.40 19.02 13.13
C PHE A 5 -15.48 19.00 12.05
N SER A 6 -15.19 18.43 10.87
CA SER A 6 -16.08 18.47 9.72
C SER A 6 -16.13 17.17 8.91
N ARG A 7 -17.19 17.02 8.12
CA ARG A 7 -17.38 15.92 7.15
C ARG A 7 -17.86 16.44 5.80
N GLY A 8 -17.25 15.94 4.74
CA GLY A 8 -17.54 16.32 3.35
C GLY A 8 -16.49 17.29 2.80
N CYS A 9 -16.40 17.38 1.47
CA CYS A 9 -15.39 18.17 0.78
C CYS A 9 -16.01 18.88 -0.44
N PRO A 10 -15.69 20.17 -0.69
CA PRO A 10 -16.27 20.90 -1.82
C PRO A 10 -15.65 20.52 -3.17
N PHE A 11 -14.52 19.81 -3.20
CA PHE A 11 -13.85 19.38 -4.43
C PHE A 11 -14.47 18.13 -5.04
N ASN A 12 -14.10 17.75 -6.26
CA ASN A 12 -14.60 16.55 -6.95
C ASN A 12 -13.46 15.77 -7.62
N CYS A 13 -12.35 15.58 -6.91
CA CYS A 13 -11.24 14.79 -7.42
C CYS A 13 -11.75 13.38 -7.80
N GLU A 14 -11.42 12.92 -9.00
CA GLU A 14 -12.05 11.76 -9.63
C GLU A 14 -11.83 10.45 -8.84
N PHE A 15 -10.64 10.31 -8.26
CA PHE A 15 -10.20 9.15 -7.47
C PHE A 15 -10.69 9.14 -6.01
N CYS A 16 -11.35 10.21 -5.55
CA CYS A 16 -11.65 10.44 -4.15
C CYS A 16 -13.09 10.01 -3.79
N ASP A 17 -13.22 9.23 -2.71
CA ASP A 17 -14.50 8.69 -2.21
C ASP A 17 -15.24 9.62 -1.24
N ILE A 18 -14.58 10.66 -0.72
CA ILE A 18 -15.13 11.57 0.29
C ILE A 18 -16.45 12.22 -0.14
N THR A 19 -16.56 12.65 -1.41
CA THR A 19 -17.81 13.25 -1.90
C THR A 19 -18.94 12.24 -2.02
N LYS A 20 -18.62 10.96 -2.25
CA LYS A 20 -19.56 9.85 -2.35
C LYS A 20 -20.05 9.43 -0.96
N LEU A 21 -19.16 9.44 0.03
CA LEU A 21 -19.45 9.05 1.41
C LEU A 21 -20.13 10.17 2.22
N PHE A 22 -19.61 11.40 2.14
CA PHE A 22 -19.99 12.48 3.06
C PHE A 22 -20.66 13.68 2.39
N GLY A 23 -20.70 13.71 1.06
CA GLY A 23 -21.31 14.78 0.27
C GLY A 23 -20.38 15.97 0.02
N ARG A 24 -20.83 16.85 -0.88
CA ARG A 24 -20.07 18.02 -1.37
C ARG A 24 -20.14 19.26 -0.46
N VAL A 25 -21.04 19.25 0.52
CA VAL A 25 -21.26 20.37 1.44
C VAL A 25 -20.66 20.00 2.79
N PRO A 26 -19.51 20.59 3.17
CA PRO A 26 -18.89 20.26 4.44
C PRO A 26 -19.76 20.70 5.61
N ARG A 27 -20.09 19.74 6.47
CA ARG A 27 -20.88 19.96 7.68
C ARG A 27 -19.93 19.99 8.87
N THR A 28 -19.98 21.06 9.64
CA THR A 28 -19.07 21.30 10.75
C THR A 28 -19.76 21.11 12.10
N LYS A 29 -19.00 20.69 13.11
CA LYS A 29 -19.40 20.83 14.51
C LYS A 29 -19.46 22.30 14.91
N SER A 30 -20.21 22.59 15.97
CA SER A 30 -20.13 23.88 16.66
C SER A 30 -18.80 24.05 17.40
N ASN A 31 -18.41 25.29 17.68
CA ASN A 31 -17.22 25.59 18.46
C ASN A 31 -17.30 24.97 19.86
N GLU A 32 -18.47 25.03 20.49
CA GLU A 32 -18.73 24.49 21.83
C GLU A 32 -18.53 22.98 21.86
N GLN A 33 -19.01 22.26 20.83
CA GLN A 33 -18.80 20.82 20.70
C GLN A 33 -17.30 20.50 20.59
N MET A 34 -16.58 21.16 19.67
CA MET A 34 -15.13 20.94 19.51
C MET A 34 -14.35 21.21 20.79
N LEU A 35 -14.61 22.33 21.46
CA LEU A 35 -13.92 22.69 22.69
C LEU A 35 -14.27 21.74 23.85
N SER A 36 -15.50 21.22 23.91
CA SER A 36 -15.88 20.23 24.90
C SER A 36 -15.15 18.89 24.73
N GLU A 37 -14.89 18.49 23.47
CA GLU A 37 -14.11 17.30 23.15
C GLU A 37 -12.62 17.49 23.48
N PHE A 38 -12.06 18.68 23.18
CA PHE A 38 -10.71 19.07 23.60
C PHE A 38 -10.57 19.00 25.13
N GLU A 39 -11.53 19.59 25.85
CA GLU A 39 -11.57 19.60 27.31
C GLU A 39 -11.67 18.19 27.90
N MET A 40 -12.50 17.33 27.31
CA MET A 40 -12.65 15.95 27.74
C MET A 40 -11.33 15.18 27.60
N LEU A 41 -10.67 15.26 26.45
CA LEU A 41 -9.39 14.59 26.21
C LEU A 41 -8.28 15.10 27.13
N TYR A 42 -8.24 16.41 27.36
CA TYR A 42 -7.32 17.02 28.31
C TYR A 42 -7.54 16.49 29.74
N LYS A 43 -8.79 16.43 30.21
CA LYS A 43 -9.15 15.88 31.53
C LYS A 43 -8.83 14.39 31.68
N LEU A 44 -8.85 13.64 30.59
CA LEU A 44 -8.41 12.25 30.54
C LEU A 44 -6.88 12.10 30.56
N GLY A 45 -6.14 13.21 30.59
CA GLY A 45 -4.69 13.24 30.69
C GLY A 45 -3.95 13.24 29.34
N TRP A 46 -4.65 13.45 28.23
CA TRP A 46 -3.97 13.64 26.94
C TRP A 46 -3.34 15.04 26.89
N ASP A 47 -2.10 15.14 26.40
CA ASP A 47 -1.33 16.40 26.29
C ASP A 47 -0.24 16.30 25.20
N GLY A 48 -0.60 15.68 24.08
CA GLY A 48 0.29 15.43 22.94
C GLY A 48 -0.36 15.71 21.59
N ALA A 49 0.13 15.04 20.55
CA ALA A 49 -0.29 15.26 19.17
C ALA A 49 -1.78 14.94 18.94
N MET A 50 -2.51 15.88 18.35
CA MET A 50 -3.93 15.77 18.04
C MET A 50 -4.14 15.93 16.54
N PHE A 51 -4.65 14.87 15.92
CA PHE A 51 -5.05 14.89 14.52
C PHE A 51 -6.48 15.39 14.42
N VAL A 52 -6.68 16.55 13.78
CA VAL A 52 -8.00 16.97 13.30
C VAL A 52 -8.24 16.27 11.96
N VAL A 53 -8.97 15.15 12.00
CA VAL A 53 -9.06 14.13 10.93
C VAL A 53 -9.96 14.51 9.75
N ASP A 54 -10.21 15.80 9.58
CA ASP A 54 -11.05 16.29 8.49
C ASP A 54 -10.37 16.01 7.15
N ASP A 55 -11.10 15.46 6.18
CA ASP A 55 -10.59 15.22 4.82
C ASP A 55 -10.16 16.52 4.12
N ASN A 56 -10.73 17.64 4.57
CA ASN A 56 -10.27 18.97 4.25
C ASN A 56 -10.75 19.95 5.33
N PHE A 57 -9.88 20.30 6.28
CA PHE A 57 -10.19 21.22 7.38
C PHE A 57 -10.71 22.57 6.89
N ILE A 58 -10.24 23.04 5.75
CA ILE A 58 -10.64 24.32 5.14
C ILE A 58 -11.81 24.18 4.17
N GLY A 59 -12.46 23.01 4.12
CA GLY A 59 -13.62 22.77 3.27
C GLY A 59 -14.76 23.75 3.53
N ASN A 60 -14.99 24.12 4.79
CA ASN A 60 -15.85 25.23 5.19
C ASN A 60 -15.02 26.33 5.85
N LYS A 61 -14.43 27.18 5.00
CA LYS A 61 -13.53 28.27 5.40
C LYS A 61 -14.12 29.20 6.45
N ARG A 62 -15.41 29.52 6.32
CA ARG A 62 -16.12 30.43 7.23
C ARG A 62 -16.14 29.87 8.66
N ASP A 63 -16.51 28.61 8.80
CA ASP A 63 -16.68 28.01 10.12
C ASP A 63 -15.31 27.60 10.71
N ALA A 64 -14.32 27.23 9.87
CA ALA A 64 -12.93 27.08 10.30
C ALA A 64 -12.36 28.40 10.88
N MET A 65 -12.56 29.55 10.22
CA MET A 65 -12.13 30.85 10.73
C MET A 65 -12.84 31.27 12.03
N ARG A 66 -14.03 30.74 12.30
CA ARG A 66 -14.72 30.96 13.58
C ARG A 66 -14.20 30.05 14.69
N LEU A 67 -13.73 28.85 14.36
CA LEU A 67 -13.21 27.88 15.31
C LEU A 67 -11.81 28.26 15.81
N LEU A 68 -10.91 28.66 14.91
CA LEU A 68 -9.49 28.86 15.22
C LEU A 68 -9.22 29.82 16.40
N PRO A 69 -9.89 30.99 16.51
CA PRO A 69 -9.71 31.88 17.67
C PRO A 69 -10.13 31.23 19.00
N ALA A 70 -11.21 30.44 18.99
CA ALA A 70 -11.72 29.76 20.17
C ALA A 70 -10.77 28.64 20.62
N VAL A 71 -10.18 27.91 19.66
CA VAL A 71 -9.15 26.90 19.92
C VAL A 71 -7.88 27.54 20.48
N LYS A 72 -7.43 28.66 19.89
CA LYS A 72 -6.29 29.44 20.39
C LYS A 72 -6.49 29.82 21.86
N GLU A 73 -7.62 30.45 22.19
CA GLU A 73 -7.91 30.87 23.56
C GLU A 73 -7.92 29.67 24.53
N TRP A 74 -8.49 28.53 24.11
CA TRP A 74 -8.51 27.31 24.91
C TRP A 74 -7.10 26.76 25.16
N GLN A 75 -6.24 26.75 24.13
CA GLN A 75 -4.84 26.30 24.18
C GLN A 75 -4.00 27.22 25.06
N GLU A 76 -4.08 28.54 24.88
CA GLU A 76 -3.31 29.54 25.64
C GLU A 76 -3.57 29.42 27.15
N LYS A 77 -4.85 29.29 27.55
CA LYS A 77 -5.24 29.10 28.96
C LYS A 77 -4.64 27.85 29.61
N ARG A 78 -4.17 26.88 28.80
CA ARG A 78 -3.60 25.60 29.25
C ARG A 78 -2.14 25.44 28.84
N GLN A 79 -1.49 26.51 28.38
CA GLN A 79 -0.10 26.50 27.92
C GLN A 79 0.16 25.54 26.74
N PHE A 80 -0.77 25.51 25.78
CA PHE A 80 -0.69 24.72 24.54
C PHE A 80 -0.44 23.22 24.79
N PRO A 81 -1.37 22.52 25.48
CA PRO A 81 -1.21 21.10 25.77
C PRO A 81 -1.26 20.24 24.50
N PHE A 82 -1.86 20.69 23.40
CA PHE A 82 -1.97 19.91 22.17
C PHE A 82 -1.12 20.48 21.05
N SER A 83 -0.41 19.57 20.36
CA SER A 83 0.21 19.83 19.05
C SER A 83 -0.80 19.44 17.97
N LEU A 84 -1.36 20.42 17.25
CA LEU A 84 -2.43 20.16 16.29
C LEU A 84 -1.87 19.90 14.90
N PHE A 85 -2.47 18.96 14.18
CA PHE A 85 -2.23 18.75 12.77
C PHE A 85 -3.50 18.30 12.06
N THR A 86 -3.58 18.50 10.74
CA THR A 86 -4.80 18.23 9.96
C THR A 86 -4.49 17.99 8.49
N GLU A 87 -5.51 17.66 7.70
CA GLU A 87 -5.44 17.62 6.24
C GLU A 87 -6.12 18.86 5.64
N ALA A 88 -5.55 19.38 4.57
CA ALA A 88 -6.11 20.52 3.84
C ALA A 88 -5.77 20.46 2.35
N SER A 89 -6.57 21.14 1.55
CA SER A 89 -6.22 21.43 0.16
C SER A 89 -5.14 22.52 0.05
N VAL A 90 -4.34 22.48 -1.02
CA VAL A 90 -3.21 23.39 -1.23
C VAL A 90 -3.63 24.86 -1.26
N ASN A 91 -4.86 25.15 -1.70
CA ASN A 91 -5.43 26.50 -1.72
C ASN A 91 -5.61 27.14 -0.32
N LEU A 92 -5.24 26.46 0.77
CA LEU A 92 -4.98 27.07 2.06
C LEU A 92 -4.02 28.27 1.96
N VAL A 93 -3.02 28.18 1.07
CA VAL A 93 -2.05 29.27 0.85
C VAL A 93 -2.70 30.58 0.38
N GLU A 94 -3.86 30.50 -0.26
CA GLU A 94 -4.60 31.66 -0.75
C GLU A 94 -5.37 32.39 0.36
N ILE A 95 -5.26 31.93 1.61
CA ILE A 95 -5.95 32.50 2.77
C ILE A 95 -4.91 32.79 3.88
N PRO A 96 -4.07 33.82 3.72
CA PRO A 96 -2.98 34.11 4.66
C PRO A 96 -3.45 34.26 6.12
N GLU A 97 -4.61 34.86 6.34
CA GLU A 97 -5.20 35.03 7.68
C GLU A 97 -5.59 33.70 8.34
N MET A 98 -5.91 32.68 7.54
CA MET A 98 -6.21 31.34 8.05
C MET A 98 -4.95 30.61 8.44
N LEU A 99 -3.88 30.72 7.65
CA LEU A 99 -2.56 30.18 8.02
C LEU A 99 -2.08 30.77 9.35
N ASP A 100 -2.24 32.08 9.52
CA ASP A 100 -1.82 32.76 10.74
C ASP A 100 -2.66 32.29 11.94
N ALA A 101 -3.98 32.20 11.77
CA ALA A 101 -4.88 31.68 12.79
C ALA A 101 -4.62 30.19 13.14
N MET A 102 -4.22 29.37 12.17
CA MET A 102 -3.82 27.97 12.39
C MET A 102 -2.54 27.89 13.23
N THR A 103 -1.48 28.61 12.83
CA THR A 103 -0.24 28.67 13.60
C THR A 103 -0.49 29.16 15.03
N GLU A 104 -1.28 30.22 15.21
CA GLU A 104 -1.61 30.77 16.53
C GLU A 104 -2.44 29.80 17.38
N ALA A 105 -3.31 28.98 16.78
CA ALA A 105 -4.07 27.94 17.48
C ALA A 105 -3.22 26.70 17.86
N GLY A 106 -1.95 26.65 17.43
CA GLY A 106 -1.02 25.55 17.73
C GLY A 106 -1.00 24.45 16.69
N PHE A 107 -1.44 24.71 15.45
CA PHE A 107 -1.16 23.82 14.33
C PHE A 107 0.31 23.92 13.94
N ASN A 108 0.98 22.78 13.83
CA ASN A 108 2.39 22.71 13.46
C ASN A 108 2.68 21.75 12.29
N MET A 109 1.66 21.06 11.78
CA MET A 109 1.78 20.21 10.61
C MET A 109 0.46 20.20 9.83
N VAL A 110 0.56 20.17 8.50
CA VAL A 110 -0.58 19.96 7.59
C VAL A 110 -0.22 18.94 6.52
N PHE A 111 -1.12 17.98 6.31
CA PHE A 111 -1.07 17.08 5.17
C PHE A 111 -1.75 17.74 3.98
N LEU A 112 -1.04 17.83 2.87
CA LEU A 112 -1.58 18.33 1.60
C LEU A 112 -1.69 17.17 0.62
N GLY A 113 -2.88 16.96 0.06
CA GLY A 113 -3.05 16.11 -1.12
C GLY A 113 -2.49 16.84 -2.34
N ILE A 114 -1.19 16.66 -2.63
CA ILE A 114 -0.46 17.28 -3.75
C ILE A 114 -0.72 16.47 -5.03
N GLU A 115 -0.66 15.14 -4.90
CA GLU A 115 -0.82 14.09 -5.91
C GLU A 115 0.26 14.04 -6.97
N SER A 116 0.45 15.12 -7.73
CA SER A 116 1.43 15.17 -8.80
C SER A 116 1.92 16.61 -9.00
N PRO A 117 3.21 16.83 -9.33
CA PRO A 117 3.69 18.13 -9.80
C PRO A 117 3.32 18.41 -11.26
N ASN A 118 2.74 17.45 -11.99
CA ASN A 118 2.32 17.59 -13.38
C ASN A 118 0.89 18.14 -13.51
N ASP A 119 0.74 19.31 -14.14
CA ASP A 119 -0.55 19.97 -14.37
C ASP A 119 -1.54 19.11 -15.16
N GLU A 120 -1.08 18.43 -16.21
CA GLU A 120 -1.95 17.64 -17.09
C GLU A 120 -2.57 16.46 -16.32
N ALA A 121 -1.77 15.79 -15.51
CA ALA A 121 -2.22 14.71 -14.63
C ALA A 121 -3.24 15.19 -13.56
N LEU A 122 -3.01 16.38 -12.99
CA LEU A 122 -3.94 16.98 -12.01
C LEU A 122 -5.28 17.38 -12.66
N LEU A 123 -5.24 17.95 -13.87
CA LEU A 123 -6.44 18.31 -14.62
C LEU A 123 -7.23 17.06 -15.04
N GLY A 124 -6.53 16.02 -15.51
CA GLY A 124 -7.13 14.73 -15.87
C GLY A 124 -7.90 14.08 -14.73
N THR A 125 -7.49 14.32 -13.48
CA THR A 125 -8.14 13.79 -12.27
C THR A 125 -9.13 14.75 -11.60
N SER A 126 -9.55 15.81 -12.29
CA SER A 126 -10.45 16.84 -11.75
C SER A 126 -9.92 17.54 -10.48
N LYS A 127 -8.58 17.62 -10.33
CA LYS A 127 -7.90 18.26 -9.19
C LYS A 127 -7.33 19.65 -9.56
N GLY A 128 -8.09 20.43 -10.32
CA GLY A 128 -7.66 21.74 -10.83
C GLY A 128 -7.35 22.78 -9.74
N GLN A 129 -7.77 22.60 -8.49
CA GLN A 129 -7.38 23.50 -7.39
C GLN A 129 -5.90 23.45 -7.02
N ASN A 130 -5.17 22.42 -7.46
CA ASN A 130 -3.72 22.30 -7.30
C ASN A 130 -2.95 22.82 -8.53
N THR A 131 -3.65 23.20 -9.60
CA THR A 131 -3.10 23.80 -10.81
C THR A 131 -3.27 25.31 -10.71
N SER A 132 -2.35 26.11 -11.25
CA SER A 132 -2.52 27.56 -11.28
C SER A 132 -2.81 28.03 -12.71
N LYS A 133 -3.71 29.01 -12.85
CA LYS A 133 -4.11 29.50 -14.18
C LYS A 133 -3.03 30.34 -14.88
N GLU A 134 -1.97 30.74 -14.17
CA GLU A 134 -0.99 31.75 -14.60
C GLU A 134 0.48 31.28 -14.44
N GLU A 135 0.74 30.20 -13.71
CA GLU A 135 2.06 29.58 -13.49
C GLU A 135 1.98 28.06 -13.61
N GLU A 136 3.09 27.40 -13.96
CA GLU A 136 3.23 25.94 -13.93
C GLU A 136 2.90 25.37 -12.53
N ALA A 137 2.18 24.24 -12.44
CA ALA A 137 1.77 23.59 -11.17
C ALA A 137 2.93 23.45 -10.20
N GLY A 138 4.07 22.96 -10.69
CA GLY A 138 5.27 22.78 -9.87
C GLY A 138 5.67 24.07 -9.15
N SER A 139 5.61 25.22 -9.83
CA SER A 139 5.87 26.54 -9.22
C SER A 139 4.83 26.90 -8.17
N TYR A 140 3.55 26.69 -8.46
CA TYR A 140 2.46 26.95 -7.52
C TYR A 140 2.57 26.11 -6.25
N LEU A 141 2.70 24.80 -6.40
CA LEU A 141 2.84 23.87 -5.30
C LEU A 141 4.10 24.21 -4.47
N MET A 142 5.22 24.51 -5.12
CA MET A 142 6.45 24.92 -4.43
C MET A 142 6.26 26.21 -3.62
N ARG A 143 5.66 27.25 -4.22
CA ARG A 143 5.33 28.52 -3.53
C ARG A 143 4.39 28.27 -2.36
N ALA A 144 3.39 27.40 -2.52
CA ALA A 144 2.44 27.06 -1.48
C ALA A 144 3.13 26.43 -0.27
N ILE A 145 3.93 25.40 -0.52
CA ILE A 145 4.68 24.69 0.52
C ILE A 145 5.61 25.63 1.26
N ARG A 146 6.35 26.48 0.54
CA ARG A 146 7.28 27.45 1.13
C ARG A 146 6.59 28.46 2.04
N LYS A 147 5.44 28.99 1.60
CA LYS A 147 4.65 29.92 2.42
C LYS A 147 4.16 29.24 3.70
N ILE A 148 3.68 28.01 3.62
CA ILE A 148 3.20 27.25 4.78
C ILE A 148 4.36 26.96 5.77
N GLN A 149 5.49 26.45 5.27
CA GLN A 149 6.69 26.18 6.08
C GLN A 149 7.22 27.44 6.75
N SER A 150 7.22 28.59 6.05
CA SER A 150 7.67 29.86 6.63
C SER A 150 6.84 30.35 7.83
N ARG A 151 5.62 29.82 8.00
CA ARG A 151 4.74 30.09 9.16
C ARG A 151 4.86 29.06 10.28
N GLY A 152 5.84 28.15 10.20
CA GLY A 152 6.10 27.16 11.24
C GLY A 152 5.22 25.92 11.18
N ILE A 153 4.58 25.67 10.03
CA ILE A 153 3.78 24.47 9.77
C ILE A 153 4.58 23.54 8.86
N GLU A 154 4.90 22.35 9.34
CA GLU A 154 5.46 21.28 8.51
C GLU A 154 4.44 20.84 7.46
N VAL A 155 4.88 20.71 6.21
CA VAL A 155 4.05 20.11 5.16
C VAL A 155 4.43 18.63 5.02
N THR A 156 3.42 17.78 5.14
CA THR A 156 3.46 16.39 4.66
C THR A 156 2.63 16.31 3.38
N GLY A 157 2.97 15.39 2.48
CA GLY A 157 2.39 15.36 1.14
C GLY A 157 1.89 13.99 0.73
N GLY A 158 0.66 13.93 0.21
CA GLY A 158 0.16 12.79 -0.57
C GLY A 158 0.60 12.91 -2.02
N PHE A 159 1.10 11.80 -2.57
CA PHE A 159 1.51 11.68 -3.97
C PHE A 159 0.91 10.41 -4.56
N ILE A 160 0.39 10.52 -5.78
CA ILE A 160 -0.21 9.40 -6.51
C ILE A 160 0.66 9.11 -7.73
N ILE A 161 1.21 7.91 -7.77
CA ILE A 161 2.02 7.40 -8.87
C ILE A 161 1.13 6.57 -9.79
N GLY A 162 1.21 6.85 -11.10
CA GLY A 162 0.39 6.18 -12.12
C GLY A 162 -0.95 6.85 -12.38
N LEU A 163 -1.05 8.17 -12.23
CA LEU A 163 -2.13 8.94 -12.83
C LEU A 163 -2.05 8.86 -14.36
N ASP A 164 -3.21 8.80 -15.03
CA ASP A 164 -3.27 8.91 -16.49
C ASP A 164 -2.57 10.23 -16.92
N GLY A 165 -1.63 10.16 -17.88
CA GLY A 165 -0.78 11.29 -18.29
C GLY A 165 0.46 11.61 -17.41
N ASP A 166 0.68 10.91 -16.29
CA ASP A 166 1.85 11.16 -15.42
C ASP A 166 2.99 10.16 -15.70
N THR A 167 3.84 10.50 -16.68
CA THR A 167 4.95 9.64 -17.13
C THR A 167 6.34 10.08 -16.64
N GLU A 168 6.45 11.25 -16.01
CA GLU A 168 7.73 11.83 -15.58
C GLU A 168 8.00 11.62 -14.08
N PHE A 169 8.30 10.39 -13.66
CA PHE A 169 8.45 10.03 -12.24
C PHE A 169 9.62 10.76 -11.52
N ASP A 170 10.64 11.20 -12.26
CA ASP A 170 11.71 12.02 -11.69
C ASP A 170 11.22 13.38 -11.20
N SER A 171 10.17 13.93 -11.83
CA SER A 171 9.56 15.18 -11.40
C SER A 171 9.01 15.07 -9.97
N HIS A 172 8.41 13.93 -9.60
CA HIS A 172 7.94 13.66 -8.23
C HIS A 172 9.09 13.65 -7.23
N ILE A 173 10.15 12.89 -7.52
CA ILE A 173 11.32 12.78 -6.65
C ILE A 173 11.96 14.15 -6.45
N ASN A 174 12.21 14.88 -7.54
CA ASN A 174 12.84 16.20 -7.53
C ASN A 174 11.96 17.19 -6.78
N PHE A 175 10.66 17.24 -7.07
CA PHE A 175 9.72 18.12 -6.38
C PHE A 175 9.69 17.86 -4.87
N ILE A 176 9.56 16.60 -4.44
CA ILE A 176 9.56 16.22 -3.01
C ILE A 176 10.87 16.66 -2.33
N GLN A 177 12.00 16.41 -3.01
CA GLN A 177 13.32 16.72 -2.49
C GLN A 177 13.54 18.23 -2.37
N GLU A 178 13.22 18.98 -3.41
CA GLU A 178 13.35 20.43 -3.47
C GLU A 178 12.40 21.10 -2.49
N ALA A 179 11.13 20.69 -2.45
CA ALA A 179 10.12 21.26 -1.54
C ALA A 179 10.42 20.99 -0.06
N GLY A 180 11.37 20.11 0.25
CA GLY A 180 11.73 19.82 1.64
C GLY A 180 10.57 19.15 2.37
N ILE A 181 9.92 18.16 1.77
CA ILE A 181 8.78 17.42 2.37
C ILE A 181 9.31 16.11 2.97
N PRO A 182 9.61 16.01 4.28
CA PRO A 182 10.25 14.81 4.82
C PRO A 182 9.35 13.58 4.70
N MET A 183 8.07 13.74 5.06
CA MET A 183 7.04 12.72 4.95
C MET A 183 6.25 12.90 3.65
N ALA A 184 6.68 12.18 2.62
CA ALA A 184 5.95 12.04 1.36
C ALA A 184 5.31 10.65 1.30
N MET A 185 3.98 10.62 1.32
CA MET A 185 3.18 9.40 1.16
C MET A 185 2.93 9.18 -0.33
N ALA A 186 3.88 8.54 -1.00
CA ALA A 186 3.75 8.12 -2.38
C ALA A 186 3.07 6.75 -2.47
N GLY A 187 1.86 6.71 -3.03
CA GLY A 187 1.09 5.49 -3.27
C GLY A 187 0.79 5.30 -4.74
N LEU A 188 0.40 4.09 -5.13
CA LEU A 188 -0.10 3.81 -6.48
C LEU A 188 -1.55 4.31 -6.61
N LEU A 189 -1.90 4.79 -7.81
CA LEU A 189 -3.30 5.09 -8.13
C LEU A 189 -4.13 3.83 -7.89
N THR A 190 -5.25 4.01 -7.18
CA THR A 190 -6.14 2.94 -6.79
C THR A 190 -7.57 3.36 -7.09
N ALA A 191 -8.31 2.56 -7.85
CA ALA A 191 -9.70 2.83 -8.17
C ALA A 191 -10.60 2.38 -7.02
N LEU A 192 -10.92 3.29 -6.10
CA LEU A 192 -11.82 3.02 -4.98
C LEU A 192 -13.26 2.87 -5.47
N LYS A 193 -14.01 1.93 -4.88
CA LYS A 193 -15.37 1.59 -5.31
C LYS A 193 -16.31 2.80 -5.31
N GLU A 194 -17.16 2.89 -6.34
CA GLU A 194 -18.14 3.99 -6.56
C GLU A 194 -17.54 5.40 -6.72
N THR A 195 -16.21 5.54 -6.84
CA THR A 195 -15.59 6.80 -7.27
C THR A 195 -15.82 7.05 -8.76
N ASP A 196 -15.66 8.30 -9.20
CA ASP A 196 -15.79 8.64 -10.62
C ASP A 196 -14.77 7.86 -11.45
N LEU A 197 -13.55 7.68 -10.92
CA LEU A 197 -12.47 6.90 -11.54
C LEU A 197 -12.89 5.43 -11.70
N TRP A 198 -13.49 4.84 -10.67
CA TRP A 198 -13.96 3.46 -10.72
C TRP A 198 -15.06 3.28 -11.76
N HIS A 199 -16.01 4.21 -11.86
CA HIS A 199 -17.06 4.15 -12.88
C HIS A 199 -16.48 4.29 -14.29
N ARG A 200 -15.54 5.22 -14.49
CA ARG A 200 -14.86 5.40 -15.78
C ARG A 200 -14.09 4.15 -16.19
N LEU A 201 -13.21 3.63 -15.33
CA LEU A 201 -12.40 2.44 -15.62
C LEU A 201 -13.26 1.19 -15.83
N LYS A 202 -14.41 1.09 -15.17
CA LYS A 202 -15.38 0.01 -15.41
C LYS A 202 -16.04 0.14 -16.79
N GLN A 203 -16.35 1.36 -17.24
CA GLN A 203 -16.88 1.60 -18.58
C GLN A 203 -15.83 1.35 -19.67
N GLU A 204 -14.56 1.61 -19.37
CA GLU A 204 -13.40 1.37 -20.25
C GLU A 204 -12.93 -0.09 -20.25
N ASP A 205 -13.56 -1.01 -19.49
CA ASP A 205 -13.14 -2.41 -19.31
C ASP A 205 -11.70 -2.56 -18.80
N ARG A 206 -11.23 -1.58 -18.01
CA ARG A 206 -9.89 -1.56 -17.41
C ARG A 206 -9.89 -2.01 -15.95
N LEU A 207 -11.03 -2.12 -15.28
CA LEU A 207 -11.12 -2.54 -13.88
C LEU A 207 -10.91 -4.05 -13.75
N LEU A 208 -9.93 -4.48 -12.95
CA LEU A 208 -9.55 -5.88 -12.80
C LEU A 208 -10.21 -6.53 -11.58
N VAL A 209 -10.06 -5.91 -10.41
CA VAL A 209 -10.52 -6.42 -9.13
C VAL A 209 -10.96 -5.28 -8.22
N GLU A 210 -11.71 -5.61 -7.18
CA GLU A 210 -12.01 -4.63 -6.12
C GLU A 210 -10.73 -4.26 -5.36
N SER A 211 -10.62 -2.99 -4.99
CA SER A 211 -9.45 -2.48 -4.27
C SER A 211 -9.41 -2.99 -2.82
N SER A 212 -8.19 -3.19 -2.30
CA SER A 212 -7.94 -3.41 -0.86
C SER A 212 -8.13 -2.13 -0.02
N GLY A 213 -8.14 -0.96 -0.66
CA GLY A 213 -8.07 0.36 -0.04
C GLY A 213 -6.66 0.75 0.43
N ASN A 214 -5.66 -0.11 0.30
CA ASN A 214 -4.29 0.18 0.72
C ASN A 214 -3.45 0.66 -0.46
N ASN A 215 -3.27 1.97 -0.57
CA ASN A 215 -2.50 2.60 -1.65
C ASN A 215 -0.97 2.36 -1.60
N THR A 216 -0.46 1.67 -0.57
CA THR A 216 0.98 1.39 -0.39
C THR A 216 1.34 -0.09 -0.56
N ASP A 217 0.37 -0.97 -0.84
CA ASP A 217 0.59 -2.42 -0.91
C ASP A 217 1.16 -2.92 -2.25
N MET A 218 1.58 -2.00 -3.14
CA MET A 218 2.10 -2.28 -4.48
C MET A 218 1.15 -3.07 -5.39
N SER A 219 -0.15 -3.07 -5.10
CA SER A 219 -1.15 -3.69 -5.97
C SER A 219 -1.80 -2.67 -6.90
N LEU A 220 -2.19 -3.13 -8.10
CA LEU A 220 -2.98 -2.38 -9.06
C LEU A 220 -4.28 -3.14 -9.32
N ASN A 221 -5.40 -2.46 -9.15
CA ASN A 221 -6.74 -3.03 -9.29
C ASN A 221 -7.38 -2.72 -10.65
N PHE A 222 -6.63 -2.11 -11.57
CA PHE A 222 -7.03 -1.80 -12.94
C PHE A 222 -5.82 -1.91 -13.90
N VAL A 223 -6.07 -1.81 -15.20
CA VAL A 223 -5.05 -1.77 -16.26
C VAL A 223 -4.61 -0.31 -16.48
N PRO A 224 -3.39 0.10 -16.10
CA PRO A 224 -2.88 1.45 -16.37
C PRO A 224 -2.61 1.70 -17.86
N GLU A 225 -2.48 2.97 -18.28
CA GLU A 225 -2.13 3.34 -19.66
C GLU A 225 -0.72 2.88 -20.05
N MET A 226 0.23 3.03 -19.12
CA MET A 226 1.58 2.49 -19.28
C MET A 226 1.64 1.00 -18.92
N PRO A 227 2.63 0.25 -19.43
CA PRO A 227 2.80 -1.16 -19.06
C PRO A 227 2.88 -1.35 -17.54
N ARG A 228 2.08 -2.28 -17.00
CA ARG A 228 2.02 -2.57 -15.56
C ARG A 228 3.40 -2.80 -14.93
N ALA A 229 4.25 -3.60 -15.57
CA ALA A 229 5.59 -3.91 -15.08
C ALA A 229 6.48 -2.66 -15.00
N GLU A 230 6.32 -1.74 -15.94
CA GLU A 230 7.04 -0.46 -15.97
C GLU A 230 6.58 0.45 -14.83
N LEU A 231 5.26 0.62 -14.63
CA LEU A 231 4.71 1.41 -13.53
C LEU A 231 5.19 0.91 -12.15
N ILE A 232 5.15 -0.41 -11.93
CA ILE A 232 5.61 -1.01 -10.67
C ILE A 232 7.12 -0.80 -10.47
N SER A 233 7.92 -0.92 -11.54
CA SER A 233 9.36 -0.64 -11.49
C SER A 233 9.64 0.83 -11.15
N GLU A 234 8.92 1.77 -11.76
CA GLU A 234 9.07 3.20 -11.49
C GLU A 234 8.59 3.57 -10.07
N TYR A 235 7.46 3.03 -9.61
CA TYR A 235 7.02 3.20 -8.22
C TYR A 235 8.07 2.69 -7.23
N ARG A 236 8.65 1.52 -7.49
CA ARG A 236 9.74 0.94 -6.69
C ARG A 236 10.93 1.89 -6.64
N ARG A 237 11.31 2.47 -7.78
CA ARG A 237 12.40 3.44 -7.91
C ARG A 237 12.12 4.71 -7.13
N VAL A 238 10.90 5.26 -7.21
CA VAL A 238 10.48 6.46 -6.46
C VAL A 238 10.64 6.24 -4.96
N ILE A 239 9.98 5.24 -4.38
CA ILE A 239 10.01 5.07 -2.92
C ILE A 239 11.40 4.70 -2.38
N SER A 240 12.16 3.90 -3.14
CA SER A 240 13.53 3.52 -2.75
C SER A 240 14.53 4.67 -2.86
N THR A 241 14.25 5.67 -3.69
CA THR A 241 15.04 6.91 -3.79
C THR A 241 14.69 7.89 -2.67
N LEU A 242 13.40 8.02 -2.34
CA LEU A 242 12.90 8.93 -1.29
C LEU A 242 13.37 8.52 0.12
N TYR A 243 13.43 7.21 0.37
CA TYR A 243 13.78 6.59 1.64
C TYR A 243 14.90 5.54 1.48
N ASP A 244 15.98 5.97 0.84
CA ASP A 244 17.15 5.12 0.57
C ASP A 244 17.75 4.51 1.85
N PRO A 245 18.45 3.36 1.79
CA PRO A 245 18.98 2.68 2.98
C PRO A 245 19.95 3.51 3.84
N THR A 246 20.54 4.57 3.28
CA THR A 246 21.43 5.48 4.01
C THR A 246 20.70 6.71 4.54
N LEU A 247 19.45 6.94 4.11
CA LEU A 247 18.64 8.13 4.37
C LEU A 247 19.32 9.43 3.93
N LYS A 248 20.25 9.37 2.97
CA LYS A 248 20.99 10.54 2.50
C LYS A 248 20.04 11.59 1.92
N ASN A 249 19.13 11.18 1.03
CA ASN A 249 18.17 12.08 0.41
C ASN A 249 17.18 12.61 1.43
N TYR A 250 16.69 11.72 2.30
CA TYR A 250 15.80 12.07 3.41
C TYR A 250 16.39 13.13 4.34
N PHE A 251 17.62 12.96 4.81
CA PHE A 251 18.26 13.94 5.71
C PHE A 251 18.57 15.26 5.00
N ALA A 252 18.93 15.23 3.71
CA ALA A 252 19.04 16.45 2.92
C ALA A 252 17.70 17.20 2.87
N ARG A 253 16.60 16.47 2.65
CA ARG A 253 15.24 17.01 2.60
C ARG A 253 14.78 17.59 3.94
N CYS A 254 15.14 16.93 5.04
CA CYS A 254 14.91 17.46 6.38
C CYS A 254 15.66 18.79 6.60
N LEU A 255 16.91 18.90 6.15
CA LEU A 255 17.66 20.15 6.26
C LEU A 255 17.03 21.27 5.43
N THR A 256 16.51 20.94 4.24
CA THR A 256 15.73 21.88 3.43
C THR A 256 14.48 22.33 4.16
N LEU A 257 13.72 21.44 4.82
CA LEU A 257 12.59 21.86 5.66
C LEU A 257 13.03 22.85 6.76
N LEU A 258 14.08 22.50 7.51
CA LEU A 258 14.57 23.33 8.63
C LEU A 258 15.05 24.71 8.18
N GLU A 259 15.52 24.85 6.93
CA GLU A 259 15.91 26.13 6.34
C GLU A 259 14.72 27.08 6.14
N HIS A 260 13.56 26.53 5.79
CA HIS A 260 12.35 27.29 5.45
C HIS A 260 11.43 27.53 6.65
N MET A 261 11.70 26.88 7.79
CA MET A 261 10.92 27.02 9.01
C MET A 261 11.49 28.15 9.90
N PRO A 262 10.64 28.82 10.69
CA PRO A 262 11.10 29.76 11.71
C PRO A 262 11.99 29.04 12.73
N LYS A 263 13.14 29.64 13.06
CA LYS A 263 14.15 29.03 13.94
C LYS A 263 13.67 28.91 15.39
N THR A 264 12.68 29.68 15.79
CA THR A 264 12.03 29.62 17.10
C THR A 264 10.69 28.90 16.97
N HIS A 265 10.49 27.83 17.73
CA HIS A 265 9.16 27.27 17.87
C HIS A 265 8.27 28.21 18.69
N ASN A 266 7.04 28.42 18.21
CA ASN A 266 5.96 28.87 19.08
C ASN A 266 5.63 27.74 20.07
N ASN A 267 5.44 28.10 21.34
CA ASN A 267 4.75 27.26 22.34
C ASN A 267 5.41 25.90 22.63
N VAL A 268 6.70 25.92 22.97
CA VAL A 268 7.46 24.70 23.33
C VAL A 268 7.07 24.22 24.72
N ARG A 269 6.36 23.09 24.79
CA ARG A 269 6.19 22.32 26.04
C ARG A 269 7.56 21.89 26.59
N SER A 270 7.65 21.65 27.89
CA SER A 270 8.87 21.11 28.50
C SER A 270 9.21 19.72 27.94
N ILE A 271 10.52 19.47 27.73
CA ILE A 271 11.04 18.16 27.30
C ILE A 271 10.82 17.15 28.42
N ARG A 272 10.24 16.00 28.08
CA ARG A 272 9.98 14.90 29.03
C ARG A 272 11.09 13.86 29.03
N ILE A 273 11.14 13.05 30.10
CA ILE A 273 12.12 11.97 30.25
C ILE A 273 11.98 10.93 29.12
N GLU A 274 10.75 10.66 28.67
CA GLU A 274 10.47 9.73 27.58
C GLU A 274 11.12 10.18 26.27
N GLU A 275 11.18 11.50 26.01
CA GLU A 275 11.82 12.08 24.83
C GLU A 275 13.35 11.96 24.91
N ILE A 276 13.93 12.13 26.09
CA ILE A 276 15.36 11.90 26.33
C ILE A 276 15.71 10.42 26.11
N ILE A 277 14.89 9.50 26.62
CA ILE A 277 15.04 8.06 26.39
C ILE A 277 14.90 7.73 24.90
N ALA A 278 13.92 8.33 24.22
CA ALA A 278 13.72 8.15 22.78
C ALA A 278 14.96 8.63 21.98
N PHE A 279 15.53 9.77 22.36
CA PHE A 279 16.77 10.27 21.75
C PHE A 279 17.96 9.32 21.99
N ALA A 280 18.16 8.85 23.22
CA ALA A 280 19.23 7.88 23.52
C ALA A 280 19.08 6.58 22.71
N ARG A 281 17.84 6.08 22.58
CA ARG A 281 17.52 4.92 21.73
C ARG A 281 17.75 5.21 20.25
N SER A 282 17.44 6.41 19.78
CA SER A 282 17.70 6.84 18.41
C SER A 282 19.20 6.81 18.10
N ILE A 283 20.03 7.38 19.00
CA ILE A 283 21.49 7.32 18.90
C ILE A 283 21.98 5.87 18.82
N GLN A 284 21.56 5.02 19.75
CA GLN A 284 21.97 3.61 19.79
C GLN A 284 21.57 2.85 18.52
N ARG A 285 20.36 3.07 17.99
CA ARG A 285 19.85 2.32 16.84
C ARG A 285 20.36 2.81 15.50
N GLN A 286 20.54 4.12 15.35
CA GLN A 286 20.85 4.73 14.06
C GLN A 286 22.35 4.81 13.79
N ILE A 287 23.20 5.12 14.79
CA ILE A 287 24.65 5.26 14.56
C ILE A 287 25.28 3.95 14.06
N PHE A 288 24.83 2.79 14.55
CA PHE A 288 25.36 1.48 14.16
C PHE A 288 24.55 0.80 13.04
N SER A 289 23.80 1.57 12.27
CA SER A 289 22.98 1.09 11.16
C SER A 289 23.50 1.59 9.81
N ARG A 290 22.84 1.20 8.71
CA ARG A 290 23.25 1.56 7.34
C ARG A 290 23.27 3.08 7.10
N GLN A 291 22.40 3.81 7.81
CA GLN A 291 22.27 5.26 7.79
C GLN A 291 23.18 5.99 8.79
N GLY A 292 24.01 5.29 9.58
CA GLY A 292 24.71 5.88 10.72
C GLY A 292 25.61 7.08 10.39
N VAL A 293 26.32 7.01 9.25
CA VAL A 293 27.18 8.12 8.79
C VAL A 293 26.36 9.35 8.43
N GLU A 294 25.27 9.19 7.67
CA GLU A 294 24.41 10.30 7.27
C GLU A 294 23.64 10.86 8.47
N TYR A 295 23.17 10.01 9.38
CA TYR A 295 22.53 10.42 10.63
C TYR A 295 23.47 11.27 11.50
N ALA A 296 24.72 10.84 11.69
CA ALA A 296 25.70 11.62 12.45
C ALA A 296 26.00 12.96 11.77
N ARG A 297 26.14 12.98 10.44
CA ARG A 297 26.35 14.20 9.65
C ARG A 297 25.15 15.16 9.76
N TYR A 298 23.94 14.63 9.70
CA TYR A 298 22.70 15.38 9.86
C TYR A 298 22.64 16.03 11.24
N LEU A 299 22.84 15.27 12.32
CA LEU A 299 22.85 15.82 13.68
C LEU A 299 23.95 16.88 13.88
N ALA A 300 25.14 16.67 13.32
CA ALA A 300 26.23 17.66 13.40
C ALA A 300 25.84 18.98 12.71
N LYS A 301 25.20 18.91 11.54
CA LYS A 301 24.68 20.10 10.83
C LYS A 301 23.59 20.79 11.62
N VAL A 302 22.67 20.04 12.22
CA VAL A 302 21.59 20.59 13.06
C VAL A 302 22.17 21.29 14.29
N ILE A 303 23.11 20.68 15.01
CA ILE A 303 23.74 21.29 16.19
C ILE A 303 24.47 22.59 15.81
N LYS A 304 25.09 22.64 14.64
CA LYS A 304 25.83 23.81 14.15
C LYS A 304 24.91 24.95 13.70
N ASN A 305 23.87 24.64 12.91
CA ASN A 305 23.11 25.65 12.16
C ASN A 305 21.65 25.83 12.65
N TYR A 306 21.08 24.81 13.30
CA TYR A 306 19.65 24.70 13.63
C TYR A 306 19.43 24.28 15.09
N ARG A 307 20.30 24.70 16.01
CA ARG A 307 20.30 24.26 17.43
C ARG A 307 18.94 24.41 18.12
N GLN A 308 18.20 25.48 17.81
CA GLN A 308 16.87 25.76 18.39
C GLN A 308 15.80 24.75 17.93
N MET A 309 16.02 24.09 16.78
CA MET A 309 15.14 23.08 16.20
C MET A 309 15.65 21.66 16.44
N PHE A 310 16.60 21.47 17.37
CA PHE A 310 17.19 20.15 17.62
C PHE A 310 16.17 19.06 17.99
N PRO A 311 15.17 19.29 18.87
CA PRO A 311 14.15 18.29 19.17
C PRO A 311 13.36 17.86 17.93
N GLU A 312 12.98 18.83 17.10
CA GLU A 312 12.25 18.60 15.86
C GLU A 312 13.09 17.83 14.83
N ALA A 313 14.37 18.18 14.71
CA ALA A 313 15.30 17.45 13.88
C ALA A 313 15.49 15.99 14.32
N VAL A 314 15.50 15.72 15.64
CA VAL A 314 15.54 14.36 16.19
C VAL A 314 14.25 13.61 15.87
N ARG A 315 13.07 14.26 16.01
CA ARG A 315 11.78 13.68 15.61
C ARG A 315 11.81 13.26 14.13
N LEU A 316 12.25 14.15 13.24
CA LEU A 316 12.44 13.88 11.82
C LEU A 316 13.40 12.71 11.59
N ALA A 317 14.51 12.60 12.32
CA ALA A 317 15.44 11.49 12.14
C ALA A 317 14.87 10.14 12.60
N VAL A 318 14.11 10.12 13.70
CA VAL A 318 13.40 8.91 14.15
C VAL A 318 12.37 8.50 13.11
N MET A 319 11.61 9.45 12.56
CA MET A 319 10.65 9.21 11.49
C MET A 319 11.31 8.63 10.23
N GLY A 320 12.45 9.19 9.79
CA GLY A 320 13.21 8.68 8.65
C GLY A 320 13.63 7.23 8.82
N TYR A 321 14.09 6.85 10.02
CA TYR A 321 14.41 5.46 10.35
C TYR A 321 13.21 4.52 10.16
N HIS A 322 12.01 4.95 10.52
CA HIS A 322 10.79 4.17 10.30
C HIS A 322 10.40 4.12 8.82
N LEU A 323 10.50 5.22 8.09
CA LEU A 323 10.18 5.29 6.67
C LEU A 323 11.12 4.41 5.81
N GLU A 324 12.43 4.39 6.09
CA GLU A 324 13.37 3.43 5.45
C GLU A 324 12.95 1.98 5.73
N LYS A 325 12.65 1.66 7.00
CA LYS A 325 12.26 0.30 7.37
C LYS A 325 10.99 -0.16 6.66
N THR A 326 9.95 0.66 6.70
CA THR A 326 8.68 0.38 6.03
C THR A 326 8.89 0.20 4.53
N THR A 327 9.67 1.09 3.90
CA THR A 327 10.02 0.98 2.47
C THR A 327 10.74 -0.34 2.20
N ARG A 328 11.80 -0.66 2.96
CA ARG A 328 12.58 -1.90 2.78
C ARG A 328 11.74 -3.16 2.96
N TYR A 329 10.82 -3.20 3.92
CA TYR A 329 9.96 -4.36 4.13
C TYR A 329 8.88 -4.49 3.06
N THR A 330 8.33 -3.37 2.58
CA THR A 330 7.39 -3.35 1.46
C THR A 330 8.07 -3.87 0.18
N LEU A 331 9.29 -3.39 -0.11
CA LEU A 331 10.09 -3.89 -1.23
C LEU A 331 10.40 -5.39 -1.11
N ALA A 332 10.63 -5.91 0.10
CA ALA A 332 10.86 -7.34 0.33
C ALA A 332 9.62 -8.21 0.09
N VAL A 333 8.42 -7.70 0.41
CA VAL A 333 7.15 -8.36 0.08
C VAL A 333 6.99 -8.44 -1.44
N GLU A 334 7.30 -7.35 -2.14
CA GLU A 334 7.21 -7.31 -3.60
C GLU A 334 8.26 -8.20 -4.28
N ASP A 335 9.50 -8.23 -3.78
CA ASP A 335 10.54 -9.15 -4.24
C ASP A 335 10.10 -10.62 -4.06
N PHE A 336 9.32 -10.91 -3.02
CA PHE A 336 8.75 -12.23 -2.80
C PHE A 336 7.61 -12.55 -3.77
N ARG A 337 6.73 -11.60 -4.10
CA ARG A 337 5.68 -11.78 -5.11
C ARG A 337 6.28 -12.07 -6.48
N ASN A 338 7.24 -11.26 -6.93
CA ASN A 338 7.96 -11.49 -8.18
C ASN A 338 8.67 -12.85 -8.21
N PHE A 339 9.22 -13.29 -7.07
CA PHE A 339 9.79 -14.62 -6.96
C PHE A 339 8.74 -15.73 -7.12
N LEU A 340 7.54 -15.57 -6.55
CA LEU A 340 6.45 -16.53 -6.73
C LEU A 340 5.99 -16.58 -8.18
N ASP A 341 5.86 -15.43 -8.84
CA ASP A 341 5.44 -15.37 -10.25
C ASP A 341 6.46 -16.09 -11.16
N GLN A 342 7.76 -15.86 -10.97
CA GLN A 342 8.81 -16.55 -11.72
C GLN A 342 8.82 -18.08 -11.49
N GLU A 343 8.60 -18.51 -10.26
CA GLU A 343 8.51 -19.93 -9.94
C GLU A 343 7.23 -20.56 -10.51
N MET A 344 6.14 -19.79 -10.63
CA MET A 344 4.90 -20.22 -11.27
C MET A 344 5.13 -20.46 -12.76
N ASP A 345 5.76 -19.52 -13.46
CA ASP A 345 6.08 -19.67 -14.88
C ASP A 345 6.97 -20.90 -15.12
N THR A 346 8.01 -21.07 -14.29
CA THR A 346 8.89 -22.24 -14.33
C THR A 346 8.12 -23.54 -14.07
N PHE A 347 7.13 -23.52 -13.17
CA PHE A 347 6.29 -24.68 -12.90
C PHE A 347 5.42 -25.02 -14.11
N LYS A 348 4.73 -24.05 -14.70
CA LYS A 348 3.88 -24.24 -15.89
C LYS A 348 4.65 -24.90 -17.05
N GLU A 349 5.89 -24.49 -17.28
CA GLU A 349 6.75 -25.10 -18.33
C GLU A 349 7.12 -26.57 -18.04
N LYS A 350 7.23 -26.95 -16.77
CA LYS A 350 7.70 -28.28 -16.36
C LYS A 350 6.58 -29.28 -16.12
N VAL A 351 5.41 -28.83 -15.68
CA VAL A 351 4.29 -29.71 -15.30
C VAL A 351 3.93 -30.70 -16.41
N PRO A 352 3.73 -30.31 -17.68
CA PRO A 352 3.39 -31.25 -18.75
C PRO A 352 4.40 -32.40 -18.90
N GLN A 353 5.69 -32.12 -18.70
CA GLN A 353 6.78 -33.10 -18.82
C GLN A 353 6.74 -34.20 -17.73
N PHE A 354 6.09 -33.90 -16.60
CA PHE A 354 5.89 -34.86 -15.52
C PHE A 354 4.65 -35.72 -15.72
N VAL A 355 3.63 -35.20 -16.40
CA VAL A 355 2.33 -35.88 -16.59
C VAL A 355 2.34 -36.82 -17.80
N ASP A 356 3.03 -36.46 -18.90
CA ASP A 356 3.07 -37.28 -20.13
C ASP A 356 3.80 -38.64 -19.97
N ALA A 357 4.59 -38.81 -18.91
CA ALA A 357 5.30 -40.07 -18.66
C ALA A 357 4.39 -41.09 -17.96
N GLN A 358 3.74 -41.95 -18.74
CA GLN A 358 2.97 -43.10 -18.23
C GLN A 358 3.70 -43.84 -17.09
N GLY A 359 3.27 -43.59 -15.84
CA GLY A 359 3.52 -44.44 -14.68
C GLY A 359 4.82 -44.27 -13.87
N GLY A 360 5.70 -43.30 -14.16
CA GLY A 360 7.04 -43.27 -13.52
C GLY A 360 7.45 -42.00 -12.76
N ARG A 361 6.88 -40.83 -13.07
CA ARG A 361 7.43 -39.53 -12.65
C ARG A 361 6.69 -38.82 -11.52
N THR A 362 5.70 -39.47 -10.89
CA THR A 362 5.00 -38.92 -9.72
C THR A 362 5.98 -38.55 -8.60
N SER A 363 7.04 -39.34 -8.40
CA SER A 363 8.08 -39.03 -7.41
C SER A 363 8.91 -37.79 -7.79
N GLU A 364 9.08 -37.50 -9.07
CA GLU A 364 9.86 -36.35 -9.57
C GLU A 364 9.11 -35.03 -9.34
N ILE A 365 7.82 -34.96 -9.70
CA ILE A 365 7.02 -33.73 -9.45
C ILE A 365 6.81 -33.49 -7.95
N GLN A 366 6.65 -34.55 -7.16
CA GLN A 366 6.57 -34.45 -5.71
C GLN A 366 7.88 -33.93 -5.11
N ASN A 367 9.03 -34.40 -5.60
CA ASN A 367 10.34 -33.92 -5.17
C ASN A 367 10.59 -32.47 -5.60
N TYR A 368 10.26 -32.11 -6.83
CA TYR A 368 10.32 -30.74 -7.34
C TYR A 368 9.48 -29.80 -6.48
N SER A 369 8.20 -30.15 -6.26
CA SER A 369 7.28 -29.38 -5.43
C SER A 369 7.83 -29.18 -4.01
N ARG A 370 8.39 -30.25 -3.40
CA ARG A 370 9.00 -30.18 -2.06
C ARG A 370 10.18 -29.20 -2.02
N GLN A 371 11.06 -29.22 -3.02
CA GLN A 371 12.20 -28.31 -3.10
C GLN A 371 11.75 -26.86 -3.33
N LEU A 372 10.83 -26.65 -4.26
CA LEU A 372 10.22 -25.34 -4.53
C LEU A 372 9.64 -24.73 -3.26
N PHE A 373 8.81 -25.48 -2.52
CA PHE A 373 8.23 -24.97 -1.28
C PHE A 373 9.24 -24.74 -0.17
N ALA A 374 10.35 -25.50 -0.11
CA ALA A 374 11.43 -25.22 0.82
C ALA A 374 12.11 -23.86 0.51
N ARG A 375 12.29 -23.52 -0.78
CA ARG A 375 12.76 -22.20 -1.21
C ARG A 375 11.77 -21.10 -0.85
N ILE A 376 10.49 -21.29 -1.18
CA ILE A 376 9.40 -20.36 -0.85
C ILE A 376 9.36 -20.08 0.65
N LYS A 377 9.39 -21.12 1.49
CA LYS A 377 9.37 -20.98 2.95
C LYS A 377 10.57 -20.19 3.46
N THR A 378 11.76 -20.45 2.91
CA THR A 378 12.98 -19.70 3.27
C THR A 378 12.82 -18.21 2.97
N LYS A 379 12.33 -17.85 1.77
CA LYS A 379 12.12 -16.45 1.37
C LYS A 379 10.99 -15.78 2.15
N TYR A 380 9.88 -16.45 2.37
CA TYR A 380 8.77 -15.95 3.18
C TYR A 380 9.21 -15.64 4.62
N ASN A 381 9.98 -16.53 5.24
CA ASN A 381 10.48 -16.34 6.60
C ASN A 381 11.55 -15.23 6.72
N ALA A 382 12.15 -14.82 5.60
CA ALA A 382 13.07 -13.68 5.58
C ALA A 382 12.33 -12.32 5.59
N ILE A 383 11.04 -12.30 5.26
CA ILE A 383 10.18 -11.11 5.38
C ILE A 383 9.93 -10.84 6.86
N HIS A 384 9.98 -9.57 7.23
CA HIS A 384 9.68 -9.14 8.59
C HIS A 384 8.27 -9.57 9.01
N LYS A 385 8.14 -10.08 10.24
CA LYS A 385 6.88 -10.64 10.77
C LYS A 385 5.67 -9.73 10.54
N ASP A 386 5.82 -8.43 10.81
CA ASP A 386 4.74 -7.45 10.66
C ASP A 386 4.32 -7.18 9.21
N PHE A 387 5.08 -7.66 8.22
CA PHE A 387 4.78 -7.52 6.78
C PHE A 387 4.43 -8.86 6.13
N GLN A 388 4.54 -9.97 6.86
CA GLN A 388 4.18 -11.29 6.34
C GLN A 388 2.71 -11.40 5.94
N TYR A 389 1.81 -10.62 6.56
CA TYR A 389 0.40 -10.57 6.17
C TYR A 389 0.21 -10.16 4.70
N ALA A 390 1.02 -9.22 4.20
CA ALA A 390 0.95 -8.72 2.83
C ALA A 390 1.52 -9.71 1.80
N ALA A 391 2.43 -10.59 2.25
CA ALA A 391 2.98 -11.69 1.45
C ALA A 391 2.09 -12.94 1.49
N HIS A 392 1.31 -13.11 2.55
CA HIS A 392 0.50 -14.29 2.78
C HIS A 392 -0.56 -14.48 1.69
N GLY A 393 -1.26 -13.41 1.29
CA GLY A 393 -2.24 -13.48 0.20
C GLY A 393 -1.64 -13.96 -1.12
N ALA A 394 -0.45 -13.48 -1.47
CA ALA A 394 0.27 -13.92 -2.67
C ALA A 394 0.68 -15.39 -2.60
N LEU A 395 1.14 -15.85 -1.42
CA LEU A 395 1.46 -17.26 -1.20
C LEU A 395 0.23 -18.16 -1.38
N THR A 396 -0.92 -17.77 -0.84
CA THR A 396 -2.17 -18.53 -0.98
C THR A 396 -2.62 -18.59 -2.45
N GLY A 397 -2.59 -17.45 -3.16
CA GLY A 397 -2.93 -17.40 -4.59
C GLY A 397 -1.98 -18.24 -5.46
N PHE A 398 -0.68 -18.22 -5.16
CA PHE A 398 0.32 -19.08 -5.79
C PHE A 398 0.00 -20.56 -5.59
N GLN A 399 -0.35 -20.98 -4.36
CA GLN A 399 -0.68 -22.38 -4.06
C GLN A 399 -1.92 -22.87 -4.83
N GLN A 400 -2.97 -22.05 -4.90
CA GLN A 400 -4.18 -22.36 -5.65
C GLN A 400 -3.87 -22.48 -7.14
N SER A 401 -3.11 -21.54 -7.69
CA SER A 401 -2.72 -21.54 -9.10
C SER A 401 -1.86 -22.76 -9.45
N MET A 402 -0.90 -23.13 -8.58
CA MET A 402 -0.08 -24.34 -8.74
C MET A 402 -0.95 -25.59 -8.81
N PHE A 403 -1.93 -25.72 -7.91
CA PHE A 403 -2.82 -26.89 -7.89
C PHE A 403 -3.69 -26.95 -9.14
N LYS A 404 -4.24 -25.81 -9.56
CA LYS A 404 -5.03 -25.69 -10.79
C LYS A 404 -4.23 -26.09 -12.03
N GLU A 405 -3.04 -25.54 -12.21
CA GLU A 405 -2.15 -25.85 -13.35
C GLU A 405 -1.77 -27.35 -13.38
N TYR A 406 -1.55 -27.95 -12.21
CA TYR A 406 -1.32 -29.40 -12.11
C TYR A 406 -2.54 -30.21 -12.58
N LEU A 407 -3.74 -29.83 -12.15
CA LEU A 407 -4.98 -30.49 -12.57
C LEU A 407 -5.25 -30.32 -14.06
N GLU A 408 -4.99 -29.15 -14.63
CA GLU A 408 -5.15 -28.88 -16.06
C GLU A 408 -4.23 -29.76 -16.90
N ALA A 409 -2.96 -29.93 -16.48
CA ALA A 409 -2.03 -30.82 -17.15
C ALA A 409 -2.44 -32.31 -17.02
N GLU A 410 -2.85 -32.76 -15.84
CA GLU A 410 -3.39 -34.11 -15.64
C GLU A 410 -4.64 -34.34 -16.50
N PHE A 411 -5.50 -33.34 -16.66
CA PHE A 411 -6.67 -33.44 -17.54
C PHE A 411 -6.29 -33.50 -19.02
N ALA A 412 -5.28 -32.74 -19.45
CA ALA A 412 -4.78 -32.77 -20.82
C ALA A 412 -4.21 -34.16 -21.16
N ALA A 413 -3.32 -34.70 -20.32
CA ALA A 413 -2.78 -36.04 -20.51
C ALA A 413 -3.84 -37.13 -20.43
N PHE A 414 -4.85 -36.96 -19.56
CA PHE A 414 -6.01 -37.83 -19.50
C PHE A 414 -6.76 -37.86 -20.83
N LYS A 415 -7.05 -36.71 -21.45
CA LYS A 415 -7.73 -36.65 -22.76
C LYS A 415 -6.93 -37.38 -23.85
N ASP A 416 -5.62 -37.23 -23.87
CA ASP A 416 -4.75 -37.89 -24.86
C ASP A 416 -4.72 -39.40 -24.65
N ALA A 417 -4.58 -39.85 -23.40
CA ALA A 417 -4.61 -41.27 -23.05
C ALA A 417 -5.97 -41.89 -23.40
N VAL A 418 -7.07 -41.26 -22.99
CA VAL A 418 -8.44 -41.76 -23.23
C VAL A 418 -8.83 -41.71 -24.70
N GLY A 419 -8.40 -40.71 -25.45
CA GLY A 419 -8.54 -40.67 -26.91
C GLY A 419 -7.88 -41.86 -27.61
N THR A 420 -6.79 -42.39 -27.04
CA THR A 420 -6.15 -43.62 -27.51
C THR A 420 -6.97 -44.87 -27.17
N PHE A 421 -7.58 -44.92 -25.97
CA PHE A 421 -8.48 -46.02 -25.58
C PHE A 421 -9.77 -46.03 -26.43
N ALA A 422 -10.36 -44.88 -26.71
CA ALA A 422 -11.58 -44.75 -27.52
C ALA A 422 -11.38 -45.25 -28.95
N LYS A 423 -10.18 -45.04 -29.52
CA LYS A 423 -9.81 -45.55 -30.86
C LYS A 423 -9.63 -47.08 -30.90
N ALA A 424 -9.38 -47.73 -29.77
CA ALA A 424 -9.04 -49.15 -29.68
C ALA A 424 -10.25 -50.09 -29.52
N GLN A 425 -11.49 -49.58 -29.63
CA GLN A 425 -12.80 -50.24 -29.46
C GLN A 425 -12.83 -51.62 -28.74
N THR A 426 -13.42 -51.60 -27.55
CA THR A 426 -14.09 -52.70 -26.81
C THR A 426 -13.31 -53.75 -26.00
N GLU A 427 -11.97 -53.88 -26.06
CA GLU A 427 -11.25 -54.88 -25.22
C GLU A 427 -10.49 -54.32 -23.99
N ARG A 428 -10.41 -52.99 -23.79
CA ARG A 428 -9.54 -52.37 -22.76
C ARG A 428 -10.27 -51.54 -21.69
N LEU A 429 -11.56 -51.78 -21.47
CA LEU A 429 -12.36 -51.07 -20.45
C LEU A 429 -11.79 -51.22 -19.02
N GLY A 430 -11.27 -52.40 -18.67
CA GLY A 430 -10.62 -52.61 -17.37
C GLY A 430 -9.35 -51.78 -17.18
N GLU A 431 -8.57 -51.59 -18.25
CA GLU A 431 -7.37 -50.75 -18.21
C GLU A 431 -7.71 -49.25 -18.07
N LEU A 432 -8.79 -48.81 -18.72
CA LEU A 432 -9.32 -47.46 -18.56
C LEU A 432 -9.74 -47.20 -17.10
N GLN A 433 -10.42 -48.15 -16.46
CA GLN A 433 -10.82 -48.02 -15.05
C GLN A 433 -9.61 -47.93 -14.11
N VAL A 434 -8.57 -48.74 -14.34
CA VAL A 434 -7.30 -48.68 -13.58
C VAL A 434 -6.59 -47.33 -13.80
N TYR A 435 -6.59 -46.82 -15.02
CA TYR A 435 -6.01 -45.51 -15.33
C TYR A 435 -6.74 -44.37 -14.62
N VAL A 436 -8.07 -44.35 -14.64
CA VAL A 436 -8.91 -43.36 -13.94
C VAL A 436 -8.68 -43.41 -12.43
N HIS A 437 -8.62 -44.59 -11.83
CA HIS A 437 -8.30 -44.74 -10.40
C HIS A 437 -6.90 -44.21 -10.07
N SER A 438 -5.91 -44.53 -10.91
CA SER A 438 -4.54 -44.03 -10.74
C SER A 438 -4.46 -42.51 -10.84
N LEU A 439 -5.22 -41.90 -11.76
CA LEU A 439 -5.32 -40.45 -11.92
C LEU A 439 -5.80 -39.77 -10.63
N PHE A 440 -6.96 -40.16 -10.12
CA PHE A 440 -7.51 -39.56 -8.91
C PHE A 440 -6.62 -39.82 -7.67
N ALA A 441 -6.00 -41.00 -7.56
CA ALA A 441 -5.05 -41.27 -6.49
C ALA A 441 -3.81 -40.34 -6.53
N ARG A 442 -3.27 -40.05 -7.73
CA ARG A 442 -2.16 -39.08 -7.89
C ARG A 442 -2.59 -37.67 -7.51
N VAL A 443 -3.77 -37.26 -7.97
CA VAL A 443 -4.32 -35.93 -7.67
C VAL A 443 -4.53 -35.72 -6.16
N HIS A 444 -5.14 -36.70 -5.47
CA HIS A 444 -5.29 -36.64 -4.01
C HIS A 444 -3.94 -36.62 -3.29
N ALA A 445 -2.96 -37.40 -3.75
CA ALA A 445 -1.62 -37.39 -3.16
C ALA A 445 -0.96 -36.00 -3.30
N GLN A 446 -1.13 -35.34 -4.45
CA GLN A 446 -0.61 -33.99 -4.69
C GLN A 446 -1.33 -32.95 -3.82
N GLN A 447 -2.66 -33.02 -3.73
CA GLN A 447 -3.47 -32.16 -2.85
C GLN A 447 -3.03 -32.30 -1.37
N ALA A 448 -2.88 -33.54 -0.89
CA ALA A 448 -2.43 -33.83 0.47
C ALA A 448 -1.00 -33.34 0.74
N GLN A 449 -0.09 -33.42 -0.26
CA GLN A 449 1.26 -32.89 -0.16
C GLN A 449 1.25 -31.36 -0.03
N LEU A 450 0.51 -30.66 -0.89
CA LEU A 450 0.35 -29.21 -0.82
C LEU A 450 -0.19 -28.80 0.55
N HIS A 451 -1.17 -29.54 1.07
CA HIS A 451 -1.72 -29.28 2.38
C HIS A 451 -0.71 -29.51 3.53
N LYS A 452 0.04 -30.63 3.50
CA LYS A 452 0.97 -31.02 4.57
C LYS A 452 2.14 -30.04 4.73
N VAL A 453 2.63 -29.46 3.63
CA VAL A 453 3.74 -28.50 3.67
C VAL A 453 3.36 -27.20 4.41
N PHE A 454 2.06 -26.88 4.51
CA PHE A 454 1.56 -25.60 5.02
C PHE A 454 0.52 -25.71 6.14
N LYS A 455 0.54 -26.80 6.91
CA LYS A 455 -0.39 -27.10 8.03
C LYS A 455 -0.57 -25.97 9.07
N HIS A 456 0.32 -24.98 9.09
CA HIS A 456 0.27 -23.84 10.02
C HIS A 456 -0.37 -22.57 9.46
N HIS A 457 -0.89 -22.57 8.22
CA HIS A 457 -1.21 -21.31 7.54
C HIS A 457 -2.58 -21.15 6.86
N THR A 458 -3.45 -22.16 6.68
CA THR A 458 -4.75 -21.90 5.99
C THR A 458 -5.82 -22.98 6.20
N ASP A 459 -6.99 -22.57 6.71
CA ASP A 459 -8.26 -23.30 6.50
C ASP A 459 -8.86 -22.97 5.11
N ASP A 460 -8.66 -21.74 4.61
CA ASP A 460 -9.13 -21.27 3.29
C ASP A 460 -8.57 -22.06 2.10
N PHE A 461 -7.33 -22.54 2.20
CA PHE A 461 -6.73 -23.37 1.13
C PHE A 461 -7.44 -24.72 1.01
N LYS A 462 -7.85 -25.33 2.14
CA LYS A 462 -8.52 -26.64 2.10
C LYS A 462 -9.83 -26.56 1.33
N GLN A 463 -10.64 -25.55 1.63
CA GLN A 463 -11.94 -25.36 0.98
C GLN A 463 -11.76 -25.12 -0.53
N ASN A 464 -10.91 -24.15 -0.91
CA ASN A 464 -10.69 -23.83 -2.32
C ASN A 464 -10.05 -24.99 -3.10
N ALA A 465 -9.13 -25.74 -2.50
CA ALA A 465 -8.54 -26.91 -3.13
C ALA A 465 -9.56 -28.03 -3.32
N GLN A 466 -10.50 -28.20 -2.40
CA GLN A 466 -11.60 -29.16 -2.57
C GLN A 466 -12.52 -28.76 -3.72
N GLU A 467 -12.95 -27.50 -3.77
CA GLU A 467 -13.80 -26.99 -4.87
C GLU A 467 -13.11 -27.15 -6.24
N THR A 468 -11.80 -26.91 -6.31
CA THR A 468 -11.01 -27.10 -7.54
C THR A 468 -10.91 -28.58 -7.93
N PHE A 469 -10.75 -29.46 -6.94
CA PHE A 469 -10.74 -30.91 -7.17
C PHE A 469 -12.10 -31.43 -7.65
N ASP A 470 -13.20 -30.97 -7.05
CA ASP A 470 -14.56 -31.36 -7.43
C ASP A 470 -14.86 -30.94 -8.89
N ALA A 471 -14.44 -29.74 -9.29
CA ALA A 471 -14.55 -29.27 -10.68
C ALA A 471 -13.72 -30.11 -11.68
N PHE A 472 -12.54 -30.56 -11.27
CA PHE A 472 -11.73 -31.48 -12.06
C PHE A 472 -12.41 -32.85 -12.19
N HIS A 473 -12.95 -33.39 -11.10
CA HIS A 473 -13.70 -34.64 -11.10
C HIS A 473 -14.91 -34.58 -12.04
N GLU A 474 -15.68 -33.50 -12.00
CA GLU A 474 -16.80 -33.29 -12.93
C GLU A 474 -16.33 -33.22 -14.39
N SER A 475 -15.20 -32.56 -14.66
CA SER A 475 -14.62 -32.45 -16.01
C SER A 475 -14.18 -33.80 -16.58
N VAL A 476 -13.57 -34.65 -15.75
CA VAL A 476 -13.19 -36.03 -16.09
C VAL A 476 -14.44 -36.85 -16.42
N THR A 477 -15.44 -36.83 -15.54
CA THR A 477 -16.70 -37.58 -15.71
C THR A 477 -17.40 -37.18 -17.01
N ARG A 478 -17.58 -35.87 -17.25
CA ARG A 478 -18.22 -35.35 -18.46
C ARG A 478 -17.49 -35.76 -19.74
N HIS A 479 -16.15 -35.79 -19.71
CA HIS A 479 -15.37 -36.20 -20.87
C HIS A 479 -15.50 -37.71 -21.16
N LEU A 480 -15.55 -38.55 -20.13
CA LEU A 480 -15.82 -39.98 -20.28
C LEU A 480 -17.22 -40.24 -20.86
N GLU A 481 -18.23 -39.55 -20.36
CA GLU A 481 -19.60 -39.64 -20.85
C GLU A 481 -19.71 -39.25 -22.34
N GLN A 482 -18.96 -38.24 -22.78
CA GLN A 482 -18.92 -37.83 -24.18
C GLN A 482 -18.32 -38.90 -25.10
N LEU A 483 -17.28 -39.61 -24.65
CA LEU A 483 -16.55 -40.58 -25.47
C LEU A 483 -17.18 -41.97 -25.48
N PHE A 484 -17.76 -42.40 -24.36
CA PHE A 484 -18.27 -43.77 -24.19
C PHE A 484 -19.78 -43.83 -23.96
N GLY A 485 -20.48 -42.69 -23.90
CA GLY A 485 -21.90 -42.64 -23.51
C GLY A 485 -22.08 -42.83 -22.00
N SER A 486 -23.29 -43.15 -21.55
CA SER A 486 -23.61 -43.43 -20.13
C SER A 486 -23.07 -44.78 -19.63
N VAL A 487 -21.89 -45.19 -20.10
CA VAL A 487 -21.20 -46.40 -19.65
C VAL A 487 -20.72 -46.16 -18.21
N PRO A 488 -21.04 -47.05 -17.25
CA PRO A 488 -20.63 -46.88 -15.88
C PRO A 488 -19.17 -47.31 -15.78
N VAL A 489 -18.23 -46.42 -16.10
CA VAL A 489 -16.96 -46.48 -15.38
C VAL A 489 -17.36 -46.23 -13.94
N GLN A 490 -17.47 -47.28 -13.13
CA GLN A 490 -17.73 -47.12 -11.70
C GLN A 490 -16.55 -46.33 -11.13
N ILE A 491 -16.75 -45.01 -11.00
CA ILE A 491 -15.95 -44.12 -10.15
C ILE A 491 -16.44 -44.31 -8.71
N GLU A 492 -16.69 -45.56 -8.29
CA GLU A 492 -17.09 -45.88 -6.92
C GLU A 492 -15.82 -46.05 -6.08
N GLY A 493 -15.58 -45.13 -5.14
CA GLY A 493 -14.50 -45.23 -4.16
C GLY A 493 -13.67 -43.96 -3.89
N LEU A 494 -14.12 -42.79 -4.32
CA LEU A 494 -13.36 -41.53 -4.23
C LEU A 494 -14.12 -40.39 -3.51
N SER A 495 -14.99 -40.72 -2.55
CA SER A 495 -15.54 -39.77 -1.57
C SER A 495 -14.59 -39.55 -0.40
#